data_AF-A0A972ZD20-F1
#
_entry.id   AF-A0A972ZD20-F1
#
_cell.length_a   1.000
_cell.length_b   1.000
_cell.length_c   1.000
_cell.angle_alpha   90.00
_cell.angle_beta   90.00
_cell.angle_gamma   90.00
#
_symmetry.space_group_name_H-M   'P 1'
#
loop_
_entity.id
_entity.type
_entity.pdbx_description
1 polymer ?
#
loop_
_entity_poly.entity_id
_entity_poly.type
_entity_poly.pdbx_seq_one_letter_code
_entity_poly.pdbx_strand_id
1 'polypeptide(L)'
;MEDQQIVPVRMEDAESLSAILLDENYYNLILEHRRLSDGIWMADATALIPLKARAWIDLSGRQERGELVDTAKITEHRNDVFSLATTLRDVLRPRLPEAIQADLGTFLDSFPDDHAEWPAVLGSIRQTIGGRFTPQELHETLRRHFLAQ
;
A
#
# COMPACT_ATOMS: atom_id res chain seq x y z
N MET A 1 -26.13 -16.98 -11.17
CA MET A 1 -25.61 -15.78 -11.85
C MET A 1 -26.15 -14.61 -11.06
N GLU A 2 -25.35 -14.10 -10.12
CA GLU A 2 -25.73 -12.91 -9.35
C GLU A 2 -25.58 -11.67 -10.24
N ASP A 3 -26.59 -10.81 -10.18
CA ASP A 3 -26.76 -9.63 -11.01
C ASP A 3 -25.77 -8.55 -10.56
N GLN A 4 -24.74 -8.31 -11.36
CA GLN A 4 -23.71 -7.31 -11.05
C GLN A 4 -24.27 -5.92 -11.34
N GLN A 5 -24.82 -5.28 -10.30
CA GLN A 5 -25.42 -3.95 -10.44
C GLN A 5 -24.34 -2.87 -10.53
N ILE A 6 -24.20 -2.27 -11.72
CA ILE A 6 -23.32 -1.12 -11.94
C ILE A 6 -24.08 0.16 -11.60
N VAL A 7 -23.61 0.89 -10.58
CA VAL A 7 -24.15 2.20 -10.22
C VAL A 7 -23.20 3.29 -10.74
N PRO A 8 -23.64 4.14 -11.69
CA PRO A 8 -22.79 5.20 -12.21
C PRO A 8 -22.66 6.33 -11.18
N VAL A 9 -21.43 6.65 -10.78
CA VAL A 9 -21.14 7.83 -9.95
C VAL A 9 -20.69 8.96 -10.87
N ARG A 10 -21.46 10.06 -10.91
CA ARG A 10 -21.03 11.28 -11.62
C ARG A 10 -20.09 12.05 -10.70
N MET A 11 -18.85 12.28 -11.14
CA MET A 11 -17.88 13.08 -10.40
C MET A 11 -17.21 14.10 -11.31
N GLU A 12 -17.11 15.33 -10.82
CA GLU A 12 -16.52 16.49 -11.49
C GLU A 12 -14.99 16.56 -11.38
N ASP A 13 -14.39 15.86 -10.40
CA ASP A 13 -12.93 15.80 -10.15
C ASP A 13 -12.32 14.41 -10.40
N ALA A 14 -12.77 13.72 -11.45
CA ALA A 14 -12.36 12.33 -11.75
C ALA A 14 -10.83 12.15 -11.89
N GLU A 15 -10.08 13.22 -12.17
CA GLU A 15 -8.63 13.22 -12.33
C GLU A 15 -7.86 12.94 -11.02
N SER A 16 -8.49 13.11 -9.84
CA SER A 16 -7.84 12.87 -8.54
C SER A 16 -8.09 11.47 -7.95
N LEU A 17 -8.97 10.66 -8.57
CA LEU A 17 -9.36 9.36 -8.04
C LEU A 17 -8.51 8.24 -8.67
N SER A 18 -7.56 7.70 -7.90
CA SER A 18 -6.95 6.42 -8.24
C SER A 18 -7.96 5.29 -7.94
N ALA A 19 -8.72 4.90 -8.95
CA ALA A 19 -9.60 3.74 -8.87
C ALA A 19 -8.75 2.46 -8.95
N ILE A 20 -8.61 1.76 -7.82
CA ILE A 20 -8.07 0.40 -7.78
C ILE A 20 -9.26 -0.55 -7.92
N LEU A 21 -9.21 -1.46 -8.89
CA LEU A 21 -10.13 -2.59 -8.91
C LEU A 21 -9.74 -3.53 -7.77
N LEU A 22 -10.54 -3.53 -6.70
CA LEU A 22 -10.30 -4.40 -5.55
C LEU A 22 -10.86 -5.79 -5.84
N ASP A 23 -10.01 -6.81 -5.68
CA ASP A 23 -10.50 -8.18 -5.58
C ASP A 23 -11.10 -8.45 -4.19
N GLU A 24 -11.72 -9.62 -4.04
CA GLU A 24 -12.38 -10.04 -2.81
C GLU A 24 -11.42 -10.12 -1.62
N ASN A 25 -10.15 -10.50 -1.82
CA ASN A 25 -9.17 -10.58 -0.74
C ASN A 25 -8.87 -9.19 -0.18
N TYR A 26 -8.63 -8.21 -1.06
CA TYR A 26 -8.37 -6.83 -0.65
C TYR A 26 -9.60 -6.14 -0.07
N TYR A 27 -10.79 -6.45 -0.60
CA TYR A 27 -12.04 -5.96 -0.02
C TYR A 27 -12.24 -6.47 1.41
N ASN A 28 -12.10 -7.79 1.63
CA ASN A 28 -12.23 -8.39 2.95
C ASN A 28 -11.16 -7.88 3.92
N LEU A 29 -9.93 -7.64 3.44
CA LEU A 29 -8.87 -7.02 4.23
C LEU A 29 -9.31 -5.66 4.80
N ILE A 30 -9.92 -4.80 3.99
CA ILE A 30 -10.44 -3.50 4.45
C ILE A 30 -11.54 -3.68 5.49
N LEU A 31 -12.44 -4.65 5.29
CA LEU A 31 -13.54 -4.89 6.22
C LEU A 31 -13.05 -5.38 7.58
N GLU A 32 -12.01 -6.20 7.61
CA GLU A 32 -11.38 -6.73 8.82
C GLU A 32 -10.52 -5.68 9.53
N HIS A 33 -9.76 -4.90 8.76
CA HIS A 33 -8.78 -3.93 9.25
C HIS A 33 -9.24 -2.48 9.07
N ARG A 34 -10.45 -2.20 9.57
CA ARG A 34 -11.00 -0.85 9.67
C ARG A 34 -11.36 -0.50 11.10
N ARG A 35 -11.24 0.79 11.41
CA ARG A 35 -11.63 1.41 12.67
C ARG A 35 -12.67 2.49 12.42
N LEU A 36 -13.62 2.63 13.34
CA LEU A 36 -14.55 3.74 13.33
C LEU A 36 -13.87 4.95 13.98
N SER A 37 -13.83 6.07 13.26
CA SER A 37 -13.31 7.35 13.75
C SER A 37 -14.24 8.45 13.28
N ASP A 38 -14.72 9.27 14.21
CA ASP A 38 -15.65 10.37 13.91
C ASP A 38 -16.89 9.95 13.10
N GLY A 39 -17.38 8.73 13.33
CA GLY A 39 -18.53 8.16 12.62
C GLY A 39 -18.22 7.62 11.22
N ILE A 40 -16.95 7.66 10.80
CA ILE A 40 -16.49 7.20 9.48
C ILE A 40 -15.59 5.98 9.65
N TRP A 41 -15.83 4.94 8.85
CA TRP A 41 -14.95 3.77 8.80
C TRP A 41 -13.66 4.11 8.04
N MET A 42 -12.53 3.96 8.72
CA MET A 42 -11.20 4.18 8.14
C MET A 42 -10.38 2.89 8.20
N ALA A 43 -9.75 2.52 7.08
CA ALA A 43 -8.76 1.44 7.06
C ALA A 43 -7.55 1.81 7.94
N ASP A 44 -6.99 0.84 8.66
CA ASP A 44 -5.76 1.03 9.43
C ASP A 44 -4.51 0.69 8.60
N ALA A 45 -3.32 0.81 9.20
CA ALA A 45 -2.06 0.53 8.51
C ALA A 45 -1.95 -0.91 7.97
N THR A 46 -2.59 -1.88 8.64
CA THR A 46 -2.60 -3.28 8.22
C THR A 46 -3.38 -3.49 6.93
N ALA A 47 -4.47 -2.75 6.71
CA ALA A 47 -5.15 -2.73 5.40
C ALA A 47 -4.48 -1.80 4.38
N LEU A 48 -4.04 -0.62 4.81
CA LEU A 48 -3.54 0.41 3.91
C LEU A 48 -2.21 0.03 3.24
N ILE A 49 -1.30 -0.62 3.95
CA ILE A 49 0.01 -1.00 3.38
C ILE A 49 -0.15 -1.95 2.18
N PRO A 50 -0.88 -3.08 2.28
CA PRO A 50 -1.07 -3.96 1.13
C PRO A 50 -1.78 -3.28 -0.04
N LEU A 51 -2.77 -2.42 0.22
CA LEU A 51 -3.46 -1.66 -0.82
C LEU A 51 -2.51 -0.74 -1.59
N LYS A 52 -1.65 -0.01 -0.87
CA LYS A 52 -0.68 0.91 -1.47
C LYS A 52 0.40 0.14 -2.23
N ALA A 53 0.87 -1.00 -1.72
CA ALA A 53 1.80 -1.88 -2.42
C ALA A 53 1.20 -2.41 -3.74
N ARG A 54 -0.06 -2.89 -3.71
CA ARG A 54 -0.78 -3.34 -4.90
C ARG A 54 -0.93 -2.24 -5.95
N ALA A 55 -1.29 -1.02 -5.51
CA ALA A 55 -1.41 0.14 -6.37
C ALA A 55 -0.09 0.50 -7.06
N TRP A 56 1.01 0.42 -6.30
CA TRP A 56 2.35 0.63 -6.84
C TRP A 56 2.68 -0.41 -7.91
N ILE A 57 2.45 -1.70 -7.64
CA ILE A 57 2.72 -2.78 -8.61
C ILE A 57 1.92 -2.56 -9.91
N ASP A 58 0.64 -2.22 -9.80
CA ASP A 58 -0.20 -1.97 -10.97
C ASP A 58 0.31 -0.78 -11.80
N LEU A 59 0.53 0.37 -11.17
CA LEU A 59 0.98 1.58 -11.87
C LEU A 59 2.39 1.44 -12.45
N SER A 60 3.32 0.82 -11.72
CA SER A 60 4.67 0.53 -12.22
C SER A 60 4.63 -0.40 -13.42
N GLY A 61 3.86 -1.50 -13.34
CA GLY A 61 3.73 -2.43 -14.46
C GLY A 61 3.05 -1.79 -15.69
N ARG A 62 2.09 -0.89 -15.49
CA ARG A 62 1.47 -0.09 -16.57
C ARG A 62 2.46 0.87 -17.20
N GLN A 63 3.27 1.55 -16.38
CA GLN A 63 4.35 2.43 -16.85
C GLN A 63 5.35 1.67 -17.72
N GLU A 64 5.77 0.49 -17.29
CA GLU A 64 6.70 -0.38 -18.03
C GLU A 64 6.16 -0.83 -19.39
N ARG A 65 4.84 -1.01 -19.50
CA ARG A 65 4.16 -1.29 -20.78
C ARG A 65 4.00 -0.06 -21.69
N GLY A 66 4.47 1.11 -21.25
CA GLY A 66 4.37 2.36 -21.99
C GLY A 66 2.98 3.01 -21.94
N GLU A 67 2.14 2.62 -21.00
CA GLU A 67 0.86 3.30 -20.75
C GLU A 67 1.11 4.69 -20.14
N LEU A 68 0.25 5.66 -20.47
CA LEU A 68 0.28 6.97 -19.82
C LEU A 68 -0.25 6.82 -18.38
N VAL A 69 0.64 6.97 -17.41
CA VAL A 69 0.32 6.91 -15.98
C VAL A 69 0.84 8.14 -15.24
N ASP A 70 0.21 8.47 -14.12
CA ASP A 70 0.71 9.50 -13.21
C ASP A 70 1.86 8.95 -12.37
N THR A 71 3.09 9.34 -12.72
CA THR A 71 4.31 8.91 -12.02
C THR A 71 4.42 9.49 -10.60
N ALA A 72 3.73 10.59 -10.31
CA ALA A 72 3.64 11.11 -8.96
C ALA A 72 2.88 10.14 -8.05
N LYS A 73 1.85 9.46 -8.56
CA LYS A 73 1.10 8.44 -7.81
C LYS A 73 1.92 7.20 -7.50
N ILE A 74 2.78 6.77 -8.41
CA ILE A 74 3.75 5.69 -8.14
C ILE A 74 4.64 6.08 -6.95
N THR A 75 5.19 7.29 -6.99
CA THR A 75 6.06 7.80 -5.92
C THR A 75 5.32 7.93 -4.59
N GLU A 76 4.08 8.42 -4.61
CA GLU A 76 3.20 8.56 -3.45
C GLU A 76 2.93 7.21 -2.79
N HIS A 77 2.50 6.20 -3.56
CA HIS A 77 2.22 4.87 -3.04
C HIS A 77 3.44 4.20 -2.41
N ARG A 78 4.62 4.30 -3.04
CA ARG A 78 5.88 3.82 -2.45
C ARG A 78 6.15 4.49 -1.10
N ASN A 79 6.08 5.82 -1.06
CA ASN A 79 6.37 6.58 0.16
C ASN A 79 5.36 6.25 1.27
N ASP A 80 4.08 6.07 0.92
CA ASP A 80 3.03 5.71 1.86
C ASP A 80 3.28 4.34 2.50
N VAL A 81 3.67 3.32 1.73
CA VAL A 81 3.97 1.98 2.27
C VAL A 81 5.04 2.07 3.37
N PHE A 82 6.17 2.72 3.07
CA PHE A 82 7.28 2.82 4.03
C PHE A 82 6.98 3.77 5.19
N SER A 83 6.21 4.83 4.96
CA SER A 83 5.79 5.75 6.03
C SER A 83 4.80 5.08 6.99
N LEU A 84 3.85 4.30 6.46
CA LEU A 84 2.91 3.52 7.29
C LEU A 84 3.62 2.42 8.07
N ALA A 85 4.68 1.82 7.51
CA ALA A 85 5.47 0.81 8.19
C ALA A 85 6.03 1.31 9.54
N THR A 86 6.37 2.59 9.65
CA THR A 86 6.89 3.17 10.91
C THR A 86 5.82 3.25 12.01
N THR A 87 4.54 3.04 11.67
CA THR A 87 3.42 3.07 12.62
C THR A 87 3.01 1.67 13.09
N LEU A 88 3.54 0.63 12.45
CA LEU A 88 3.26 -0.76 12.81
C LEU A 88 3.82 -1.08 14.20
N ARG A 89 3.08 -1.91 14.93
CA ARG A 89 3.48 -2.41 16.24
C ARG A 89 3.79 -3.89 16.13
N ASP A 90 4.92 -4.32 16.70
CA ASP A 90 5.45 -5.71 16.64
C ASP A 90 4.50 -6.78 17.21
N VAL A 91 3.44 -6.39 17.91
CA VAL A 91 2.51 -7.31 18.58
C VAL A 91 1.44 -7.88 17.64
N LEU A 92 1.20 -7.22 16.50
CA LEU A 92 0.16 -7.61 15.55
C LEU A 92 0.80 -8.35 14.39
N ARG A 93 0.35 -9.58 14.12
CA ARG A 93 0.69 -10.36 12.93
C ARG A 93 -0.59 -10.85 12.29
N PRO A 94 -1.17 -10.09 11.36
CA PRO A 94 -2.43 -10.46 10.71
C PRO A 94 -2.23 -11.72 9.87
N ARG A 95 -3.24 -12.59 9.82
CA ARG A 95 -3.26 -13.71 8.86
C ARG A 95 -3.74 -13.18 7.52
N LEU A 96 -2.82 -13.02 6.57
CA LEU A 96 -3.17 -12.52 5.24
C LEU A 96 -3.39 -13.66 4.24
N PRO A 97 -4.31 -13.51 3.26
CA PRO A 97 -4.38 -14.40 2.11
C PRO A 97 -3.05 -14.46 1.36
N GLU A 98 -2.72 -15.63 0.78
CA GLU A 98 -1.45 -15.85 0.06
C GLU A 98 -1.25 -14.86 -1.08
N ALA A 99 -2.32 -14.48 -1.79
CA ALA A 99 -2.26 -13.48 -2.85
C ALA A 99 -1.72 -12.12 -2.36
N ILE A 100 -2.17 -11.68 -1.18
CA ILE A 100 -1.75 -10.41 -0.58
C ILE A 100 -0.30 -10.52 -0.09
N GLN A 101 0.09 -11.66 0.48
CA GLN A 101 1.48 -11.91 0.88
C GLN A 101 2.42 -11.91 -0.33
N ALA A 102 2.01 -12.51 -1.45
CA ALA A 102 2.79 -12.54 -2.68
C ALA A 102 2.97 -11.13 -3.28
N ASP A 103 1.92 -10.31 -3.27
CA ASP A 103 2.00 -8.91 -3.71
C ASP A 103 2.94 -8.09 -2.80
N LEU A 104 2.85 -8.26 -1.49
CA LEU A 104 3.78 -7.61 -0.55
C LEU A 104 5.22 -8.07 -0.76
N GLY A 105 5.45 -9.35 -0.99
CA GLY A 105 6.76 -9.91 -1.32
C GLY A 105 7.33 -9.26 -2.59
N THR A 106 6.52 -9.23 -3.66
CA THR A 106 6.89 -8.60 -4.94
C THR A 106 7.27 -7.13 -4.77
N PHE A 107 6.48 -6.39 -3.98
CA PHE A 107 6.79 -4.99 -3.67
C PHE A 107 8.13 -4.88 -2.94
N LEU A 108 8.34 -5.64 -1.86
CA LEU A 108 9.57 -5.56 -1.07
C LEU A 108 10.81 -5.99 -1.86
N ASP A 109 10.69 -6.98 -2.73
CA ASP A 109 11.78 -7.45 -3.58
C ASP A 109 12.15 -6.43 -4.68
N SER A 110 11.25 -5.49 -4.99
CA SER A 110 11.53 -4.36 -5.89
C SER A 110 12.37 -3.27 -5.24
N PHE A 111 12.55 -3.29 -3.91
CA PHE A 111 13.24 -2.24 -3.15
C PHE A 111 14.39 -2.76 -2.28
N PRO A 112 15.36 -3.54 -2.80
CA PRO A 112 16.46 -4.07 -1.98
C PRO A 112 17.21 -2.98 -1.17
N ASP A 113 17.93 -3.36 -0.12
CA ASP A 113 18.53 -2.41 0.84
C ASP A 113 19.46 -1.34 0.19
N ASP A 114 20.02 -1.64 -0.98
CA ASP A 114 20.89 -0.76 -1.78
C ASP A 114 20.15 0.00 -2.91
N HIS A 115 18.82 -0.06 -2.94
CA HIS A 115 18.01 0.58 -3.98
C HIS A 115 18.23 2.10 -4.04
N ALA A 116 18.35 2.63 -5.27
CA ALA A 116 18.70 4.03 -5.52
C ALA A 116 17.67 5.04 -4.99
N GLU A 117 16.43 4.61 -4.74
CA GLU A 117 15.36 5.49 -4.26
C GLU A 117 15.33 5.68 -2.74
N TRP A 118 16.10 4.92 -1.97
CA TRP A 118 16.11 5.04 -0.50
C TRP A 118 16.39 6.45 0.02
N PRO A 119 17.32 7.23 -0.54
CA PRO A 119 17.51 8.62 -0.11
C PRO A 119 16.24 9.47 -0.22
N ALA A 120 15.42 9.25 -1.25
CA ALA A 120 14.15 9.96 -1.44
C ALA A 120 13.07 9.47 -0.45
N VAL A 121 12.95 8.15 -0.27
CA VAL A 121 12.01 7.54 0.69
C VAL A 121 12.30 8.02 2.11
N LEU A 122 13.54 7.89 2.57
CA LEU A 122 13.96 8.31 3.91
C LEU A 122 13.83 9.83 4.09
N GLY A 123 14.11 10.60 3.03
CA GLY A 123 13.87 12.04 3.00
C GLY A 123 12.40 12.40 3.20
N SER A 124 11.48 11.63 2.61
CA SER A 124 10.03 11.79 2.78
C SER A 124 9.59 11.46 4.20
N ILE A 125 10.00 10.30 4.74
CA ILE A 125 9.63 9.87 6.10
C ILE A 125 10.11 10.89 7.15
N ARG A 126 11.33 11.40 7.00
CA ARG A 126 11.90 12.40 7.91
C ARG A 126 11.10 13.70 7.93
N GLN A 127 10.51 14.10 6.80
CA GLN A 127 9.69 15.31 6.72
C GLN A 127 8.31 15.13 7.36
N THR A 128 7.70 13.95 7.19
CA THR A 128 6.33 13.69 7.66
C THR A 128 6.27 13.26 9.12
N ILE A 129 7.12 12.32 9.52
CA ILE A 129 7.03 11.64 10.83
C ILE A 129 8.21 12.02 11.74
N GLY A 130 9.34 12.46 11.14
CA GLY A 130 10.58 12.66 11.87
C GLY A 130 11.28 11.33 12.20
N GLY A 131 12.42 11.39 12.89
CA GLY A 131 13.22 10.22 13.23
C GLY A 131 14.26 9.83 12.18
N ARG A 132 15.04 8.79 12.50
CA ARG A 132 16.01 8.16 11.59
C ARG A 132 15.61 6.71 11.44
N PHE A 133 15.39 6.29 10.19
CA PHE A 133 15.07 4.92 9.81
C PHE A 133 16.09 4.47 8.79
N THR A 134 16.35 3.17 8.75
CA THR A 134 17.18 2.52 7.73
C THR A 134 16.31 1.67 6.81
N PRO A 135 16.76 1.42 5.56
CA PRO A 135 16.09 0.48 4.66
C PRO A 135 15.84 -0.88 5.30
N GLN A 136 16.87 -1.42 5.96
CA GLN A 136 16.82 -2.72 6.62
C GLN A 136 15.76 -2.78 7.72
N GLU A 137 15.68 -1.76 8.58
CA GLU A 137 14.66 -1.71 9.65
C GLU A 137 13.23 -1.72 9.08
N LEU A 138 12.98 -0.95 8.02
CA LEU A 138 11.67 -0.87 7.37
C LEU A 138 11.29 -2.20 6.72
N HIS A 139 12.25 -2.82 6.03
CA HIS A 139 12.10 -4.15 5.45
C HIS A 139 11.81 -5.21 6.48
N GLU A 140 12.61 -5.28 7.54
CA GLU A 140 12.43 -6.25 8.61
C GLU A 140 11.07 -6.07 9.29
N THR A 141 10.64 -4.82 9.50
CA THR A 141 9.32 -4.51 10.08
C THR A 141 8.20 -5.04 9.19
N LEU A 142 8.23 -4.76 7.89
CA LEU A 142 7.22 -5.22 6.94
C LEU A 142 7.23 -6.75 6.80
N ARG A 143 8.40 -7.37 6.64
CA ARG A 143 8.52 -8.84 6.53
C ARG A 143 8.04 -9.53 7.80
N ARG A 144 8.43 -9.04 8.98
CA ARG A 144 8.02 -9.62 10.27
C ARG A 144 6.53 -9.48 10.53
N HIS A 145 5.94 -8.35 10.15
CA HIS A 145 4.52 -8.09 10.39
C HIS A 145 3.63 -8.92 9.43
N PHE A 146 3.99 -8.98 8.15
CA PHE A 146 3.11 -9.52 7.11
C PHE A 146 3.49 -10.90 6.57
N LEU A 147 4.79 -11.25 6.56
CA LEU A 147 5.31 -12.43 5.85
C LEU A 147 5.91 -13.51 6.76
N ALA A 148 6.06 -13.24 8.06
CA ALA A 148 6.53 -14.23 9.02
C ALA A 148 5.36 -15.05 9.57
N GLN A 149 4.94 -16.09 8.84
CA GLN A 149 3.93 -17.09 9.26
C GLN A 149 4.42 -18.51 9.03
#